data_AF-G8H1X6-F1
#
_entry.id   AF-G8H1X6-F1
#
_cell.length_a   1.000
_cell.length_b   1.000
_cell.length_c   1.000
_cell.angle_alpha   90.00
_cell.angle_beta   90.00
_cell.angle_gamma   90.00
#
_symmetry.space_group_name_H-M   'P 1'
#
loop_
_entity.id
_entity.type
_entity.pdbx_description
1 polymer ?
#
loop_
_entity_poly.entity_id
_entity_poly.type
_entity_poly.pdbx_seq_one_letter_code
_entity_poly.pdbx_strand_id
1 'polypeptide(L)' 'DGHGDNMLEPSSKMPWFKGWAVERKEGKADGKCLIEALDAILPPSRPTDKALRLPLQDVYKIGGIGTVPV' A
#
# COMPACT_ATOMS: atom_id res chain seq x y z
N ASP A 1 8.75 7.73 25.21
CA ASP A 1 8.53 8.73 24.13
C ASP A 1 8.20 8.03 22.82
N GLY A 2 6.92 7.95 22.48
CA GLY A 2 6.47 7.22 21.29
C GLY A 2 6.71 8.02 20.01
N HIS A 3 7.55 7.48 19.11
CA HIS A 3 7.92 8.03 17.81
C HIS A 3 6.82 7.88 16.73
N GLY A 4 5.55 8.09 17.10
CA GLY A 4 4.36 7.82 16.26
C GLY A 4 3.67 9.04 15.65
N ASP A 5 4.34 10.20 15.66
CA ASP A 5 3.77 11.46 15.21
C ASP A 5 3.34 11.40 13.72
N ASN A 6 2.09 11.80 13.40
CA ASN A 6 1.49 11.70 12.05
C ASN A 6 1.41 10.28 11.47
N MET A 7 1.50 9.21 12.27
CA MET A 7 1.34 7.84 11.75
C MET A 7 -0.13 7.51 11.51
N LEU A 8 -0.94 7.62 12.56
CA LEU A 8 -2.38 7.33 12.55
C LEU A 8 -3.21 8.58 12.82
N GLU A 9 -2.70 9.49 13.64
CA GLU A 9 -3.37 10.72 14.04
C GLU A 9 -2.46 11.93 13.83
N PRO A 10 -3.02 13.12 13.54
CA PRO A 10 -2.24 14.33 13.37
C PRO A 10 -1.51 14.71 14.67
N SER A 11 -0.22 15.01 14.58
CA SER A 11 0.60 15.44 15.70
C SER A 11 0.45 16.94 15.95
N SER A 12 0.22 17.30 17.21
CA SER A 12 0.24 18.69 17.68
C SER A 12 1.67 19.28 17.76
N LYS A 13 2.71 18.45 17.67
CA LYS A 13 4.12 18.87 17.77
C LYS A 13 4.69 19.45 16.47
N MET A 14 3.97 19.31 15.36
CA MET A 14 4.42 19.77 14.03
C MET A 14 3.50 20.84 13.46
N PRO A 15 3.45 22.06 14.04
CA PRO A 15 2.56 23.14 13.57
C PRO A 15 2.93 23.66 12.18
N TRP A 16 4.18 23.42 11.75
CA TRP A 16 4.70 23.78 10.43
C TRP A 16 4.19 22.86 9.32
N PHE A 17 3.83 21.62 9.62
CA PHE A 17 3.34 20.68 8.62
C PHE A 17 1.85 20.88 8.38
N LYS A 18 1.46 21.26 7.16
CA LYS A 18 0.06 21.52 6.80
C LYS A 18 -0.65 20.30 6.19
N GLY A 19 0.11 19.26 5.89
CA GLY A 19 -0.35 18.09 5.15
C GLY A 19 0.44 17.89 3.86
N TRP A 20 0.21 16.75 3.23
CA TRP A 20 0.68 16.42 1.91
C TRP A 20 -0.48 16.55 0.92
N ALA A 21 -0.17 16.76 -0.36
CA ALA A 21 -1.14 16.75 -1.45
C ALA A 21 -0.54 16.03 -2.66
N VAL A 22 -1.36 15.29 -3.38
CA VAL A 22 -0.99 14.48 -4.54
C VAL A 22 -1.96 14.79 -5.67
N GLU A 23 -1.41 15.03 -6.87
CA GLU A 23 -2.17 15.24 -8.10
C GLU A 23 -1.80 14.17 -9.12
N ARG A 24 -2.81 13.44 -9.60
CA ARG A 24 -2.68 12.37 -10.61
C ARG A 24 -3.73 12.55 -11.68
N LYS A 25 -3.57 11.86 -12.82
CA LYS A 25 -4.56 11.88 -13.91
C LYS A 25 -5.91 11.36 -13.44
N GLU A 26 -5.90 10.43 -12.50
CA GLU A 26 -7.08 9.74 -11.98
C GLU A 26 -7.72 10.43 -10.76
N GLY A 27 -7.12 11.49 -10.23
CA GLY A 27 -7.67 12.25 -9.10
C GLY A 27 -6.64 13.01 -8.26
N LYS A 28 -7.14 13.83 -7.33
CA LYS A 28 -6.35 14.51 -6.30
C LYS A 28 -6.63 13.90 -4.93
N ALA A 29 -5.62 13.86 -4.06
CA ALA A 29 -5.76 13.43 -2.68
C ALA A 29 -4.86 14.30 -1.78
N ASP A 30 -5.29 14.52 -0.55
CA ASP A 30 -4.54 15.23 0.47
C ASP A 30 -4.75 14.58 1.84
N GLY A 31 -3.83 14.85 2.78
CA GLY A 31 -3.89 14.29 4.13
C GLY A 31 -2.76 14.78 5.01
N LYS A 32 -2.73 14.33 6.26
CA LYS A 32 -1.73 14.70 7.27
C LYS A 32 -1.02 13.49 7.88
N CYS A 33 -1.64 12.32 7.83
CA CYS A 33 -1.14 11.10 8.43
C CYS A 33 -0.62 10.13 7.37
N LEU A 34 0.25 9.20 7.80
CA LEU A 34 0.77 8.14 6.95
C LEU A 34 -0.34 7.18 6.51
N ILE A 35 -1.27 6.85 7.40
CA ILE A 35 -2.41 6.00 7.05
C ILE A 35 -3.25 6.59 5.90
N GLU A 36 -3.51 7.89 5.94
CA GLU A 36 -4.25 8.60 4.88
C GLU A 36 -3.49 8.55 3.54
N ALA A 37 -2.15 8.57 3.58
CA ALA A 37 -1.33 8.46 2.38
C ALA A 37 -1.38 7.05 1.77
N LEU A 38 -1.48 6.01 2.60
CA LEU A 38 -1.65 4.63 2.15
C LEU A 38 -3.04 4.41 1.54
N ASP A 39 -4.09 4.96 2.16
CA ASP A 39 -5.46 4.90 1.62
C ASP A 39 -5.60 5.68 0.29
N ALA A 40 -4.79 6.71 0.07
CA ALA A 40 -4.73 7.46 -1.18
C ALA A 40 -3.98 6.73 -2.32
N ILE A 41 -3.46 5.52 -2.10
CA ILE A 41 -2.89 4.69 -3.16
C ILE A 41 -4.02 4.11 -4.00
N LEU A 42 -4.04 4.49 -5.28
CA LEU A 42 -4.98 3.90 -6.23
C LEU A 42 -4.52 2.47 -6.57
N PRO A 43 -5.40 1.46 -6.49
CA PRO A 43 -5.05 0.10 -6.90
C PRO A 43 -4.54 0.08 -8.35
N PRO A 44 -3.43 -0.62 -8.64
CA PRO A 44 -2.94 -0.73 -10.00
C PRO A 44 -3.95 -1.48 -10.87
N SER A 45 -4.00 -1.11 -12.16
CA SER A 45 -4.85 -1.84 -13.11
C SER A 45 -4.40 -3.30 -13.20
N ARG A 46 -5.36 -4.21 -13.00
CA ARG A 46 -5.10 -5.65 -13.08
C ARG A 46 -4.78 -6.02 -14.54
N PRO A 47 -3.66 -6.70 -14.82
CA PRO A 47 -3.28 -7.05 -16.19
C PRO A 47 -4.05 -8.29 -16.70
N THR A 48 -5.37 -8.27 -16.71
CA THR A 48 -6.23 -9.40 -17.16
C THR A 48 -6.11 -9.69 -18.64
N ASP A 49 -5.78 -8.68 -19.45
CA ASP A 49 -5.68 -8.82 -20.90
C ASP A 49 -4.31 -9.34 -21.36
N LYS A 50 -3.36 -9.51 -20.43
CA LYS A 50 -2.02 -10.05 -20.72
C LYS A 50 -2.00 -11.55 -20.51
N ALA A 51 -1.14 -12.24 -21.24
CA ALA A 51 -0.91 -13.67 -21.07
C ALA A 51 -0.41 -13.98 -19.64
N LEU A 52 -0.90 -15.09 -19.07
CA LEU A 52 -0.51 -15.55 -17.74
C LEU A 52 1.02 -15.72 -17.64
N ARG A 53 1.60 -15.16 -16.59
CA ARG A 53 2.99 -15.35 -16.17
C ARG A 53 2.97 -15.50 -14.66
N LEU A 54 3.43 -16.66 -14.17
CA LEU A 54 3.49 -16.97 -12.74
C LEU A 54 4.92 -17.41 -12.40
N PRO A 55 5.81 -16.48 -12.00
CA PRO A 55 7.13 -16.85 -11.49
C PRO A 55 6.94 -17.60 -10.17
N LEU A 56 7.53 -18.78 -10.05
CA LEU A 56 7.50 -19.56 -8.81
C LEU A 56 8.55 -18.99 -7.86
N GLN A 57 8.11 -18.55 -6.68
CA GLN A 57 9.01 -18.08 -5.62
C GLN A 57 9.52 -19.29 -4.84
N ASP A 58 8.62 -20.19 -4.46
CA ASP A 58 8.93 -21.40 -3.72
C ASP A 58 8.01 -22.57 -4.13
N VAL A 59 8.43 -23.79 -3.78
CA VAL A 59 7.63 -25.00 -3.98
C VAL A 59 7.54 -25.76 -2.67
N TYR A 60 6.34 -25.89 -2.12
CA TYR A 60 6.07 -26.64 -0.89
C TYR A 60 5.40 -27.97 -1.18
N LYS A 61 5.65 -28.98 -0.34
CA LYS A 61 4.91 -30.25 -0.35
C LYS A 61 4.05 -30.32 0.91
N ILE A 62 2.73 -30.19 0.74
CA ILE A 62 1.77 -30.24 1.84
C ILE A 62 1.07 -31.60 1.84
N GLY A 63 1.19 -32.35 2.94
CA GLY A 63 0.56 -33.66 3.08
C GLY A 63 -0.97 -33.56 2.91
N GLY A 64 -1.55 -34.41 2.06
CA GLY A 64 -2.99 -34.39 1.74
C GLY A 64 -3.43 -33.41 0.64
N ILE A 65 -2.58 -32.43 0.26
CA ILE A 65 -2.87 -31.47 -0.83
C ILE A 65 -1.97 -31.73 -2.05
N GLY A 66 -0.69 -32.06 -1.82
CA GLY A 66 0.30 -32.29 -2.88
C GLY A 66 1.34 -31.17 -2.96
N THR A 67 1.84 -30.90 -4.17
CA THR A 67 2.84 -29.85 -4.44
C THR A 67 2.15 -28.52 -4.68
N VAL A 68 2.53 -27.50 -3.92
CA VAL A 68 1.94 -26.16 -3.98
C VAL A 68 3.01 -25.15 -4.38
N PRO A 69 2.97 -24.61 -5.61
CA PRO A 69 3.78 -23.46 -6.00
C PRO A 69 3.27 -22.18 -5.32
N VAL A 70 4.17 -21.42 -4.70
CA VAL A 70 3.91 -20.10 -4.12
C VAL A 70 4.73 -19.06 -4.86
#